data_AF-A0A1C7DFM4-F1
#
_entry.id   AF-A0A1C7DFM4-F1
#
_cell.length_a   1.000
_cell.length_b   1.000
_cell.length_c   1.000
_cell.angle_alpha   90.00
_cell.angle_beta   90.00
_cell.angle_gamma   90.00
#
_symmetry.space_group_name_H-M   'P 1'
#
loop_
_entity.id
_entity.type
_entity.pdbx_description
1 polymer ?
#
loop_
_entity_poly.entity_id
_entity_poly.type
_entity_poly.pdbx_seq_one_letter_code
_entity_poly.pdbx_strand_id
1 'polypeptide(L)'
;MTTKKLALAALFISLSAIGGMIKIPLGVASIALDAMPALVAVLFFSAPLAGTIAAFGHLISALFGGMPLGPFHLIIAVEMWIVVWLFAKLHQAGKLWLKWLAFVIGNGVVAAVPFYFLLSPAFFYASVPGLLIAASINAAVAALLMPYVQKTSGGSHHASRNMD
;
A
#
# COMPACT_ATOMS: atom_id res chain seq x y z
N MET A 1 -10.19 17.82 8.62
CA MET A 1 -8.85 17.18 8.75
C MET A 1 -7.87 18.24 9.21
N THR A 2 -6.99 17.96 10.19
CA THR A 2 -6.04 18.96 10.69
C THR A 2 -4.83 19.09 9.76
N THR A 3 -4.14 20.23 9.78
CA THR A 3 -2.91 20.45 8.99
C THR A 3 -1.83 19.41 9.29
N LYS A 4 -1.70 18.99 10.56
CA LYS A 4 -0.78 17.92 10.97
C LYS A 4 -1.11 16.58 10.30
N LYS A 5 -2.40 16.20 10.23
CA LYS A 5 -2.82 14.97 9.54
C LYS A 5 -2.63 15.06 8.03
N LEU A 6 -2.80 16.24 7.44
CA LEU A 6 -2.52 16.47 6.02
C LEU A 6 -1.04 16.31 5.69
N ALA A 7 -0.17 16.94 6.48
CA ALA A 7 1.27 16.78 6.33
C ALA A 7 1.71 15.32 6.49
N LEU A 8 1.15 14.60 7.48
CA LEU A 8 1.46 13.18 7.67
C LEU A 8 0.95 12.31 6.50
N ALA A 9 -0.22 12.59 5.94
CA ALA A 9 -0.73 11.87 4.77
C ALA A 9 0.16 12.11 3.54
N ALA A 10 0.57 13.37 3.32
CA ALA A 10 1.52 13.72 2.27
C ALA A 10 2.86 13.00 2.46
N LEU A 11 3.38 12.91 3.69
CA LEU A 11 4.59 12.15 4.00
C LEU A 11 4.45 10.67 3.61
N PHE A 12 3.35 10.01 3.96
CA PHE A 12 3.13 8.62 3.56
C PHE A 12 3.03 8.44 2.05
N ILE A 13 2.36 9.37 1.34
CA ILE A 13 2.32 9.37 -0.13
C ILE A 13 3.74 9.52 -0.71
N SER A 14 4.55 10.42 -0.16
CA SER A 14 5.95 10.60 -0.58
C SER A 14 6.81 9.37 -0.30
N LEU A 15 6.63 8.73 0.86
CA LEU A 15 7.31 7.47 1.18
C LEU A 15 6.90 6.36 0.20
N SER A 16 5.62 6.28 -0.18
CA SER A 16 5.13 5.33 -1.20
C SER A 16 5.79 5.59 -2.55
N ALA A 17 5.88 6.85 -2.97
CA ALA A 17 6.56 7.23 -4.20
C ALA A 17 8.04 6.79 -4.18
N ILE A 18 8.78 7.11 -3.11
CA ILE A 18 10.20 6.72 -2.96
C ILE A 18 10.33 5.19 -2.92
N GLY A 19 9.48 4.49 -2.16
CA GLY A 19 9.46 3.04 -2.09
C GLY A 19 9.21 2.39 -3.45
N GLY A 20 8.38 3.01 -4.28
CA GLY A 20 8.13 2.60 -5.66
C GLY A 20 9.32 2.78 -6.61
N MET A 21 10.18 3.76 -6.33
CA MET A 21 11.43 3.97 -7.08
C MET A 21 12.51 2.94 -6.73
N ILE A 22 12.42 2.30 -5.55
CA ILE A 22 13.28 1.18 -5.17
C ILE A 22 12.80 -0.07 -5.91
N LYS A 23 13.22 -0.20 -7.17
CA LYS A 23 12.91 -1.36 -8.00
C LYS A 23 13.89 -2.48 -7.69
N ILE A 24 13.44 -3.48 -6.94
CA ILE A 24 14.21 -4.70 -6.72
C ILE A 24 13.96 -5.63 -7.91
N PRO A 25 15.00 -5.97 -8.72
CA PRO A 25 14.82 -6.83 -9.88
C PRO A 25 14.43 -8.26 -9.47
N LEU A 26 13.39 -8.80 -10.08
CA LEU A 26 12.90 -10.17 -9.96
C LEU A 26 12.78 -10.79 -11.36
N GLY A 27 13.90 -11.19 -11.94
CA GLY A 27 13.93 -11.71 -13.29
C GLY A 27 13.41 -10.67 -14.30
N VAL A 28 12.28 -10.96 -14.94
CA VAL A 28 11.61 -10.05 -15.89
C VAL A 28 10.68 -9.03 -15.24
N ALA A 29 10.42 -9.15 -13.93
CA ALA A 29 9.58 -8.23 -13.16
C ALA A 29 10.43 -7.37 -12.19
N SER A 30 9.82 -6.31 -11.65
CA SER A 30 10.41 -5.52 -10.56
C SER A 30 9.43 -5.41 -9.40
N ILE A 31 9.93 -5.49 -8.17
CA ILE A 31 9.14 -5.19 -6.98
C ILE A 31 9.20 -3.69 -6.72
N ALA A 32 8.03 -3.07 -6.57
CA ALA A 32 7.87 -1.72 -6.02
C ALA A 32 7.35 -1.81 -4.58
N LEU A 33 7.85 -0.95 -3.67
CA LEU A 33 7.41 -0.87 -2.27
C LEU A 33 6.39 0.27 -2.03
N ASP A 34 5.58 0.59 -3.05
CA ASP A 34 4.65 1.72 -3.01
C ASP A 34 3.40 1.46 -2.14
N ALA A 35 3.03 0.21 -1.90
CA ALA A 35 1.92 -0.14 -1.01
C ALA A 35 2.31 -0.12 0.49
N MET A 36 3.58 -0.42 0.82
CA MET A 36 4.04 -0.60 2.20
C MET A 36 3.76 0.62 3.09
N PRO A 37 4.06 1.87 2.69
CA PRO A 37 3.77 3.02 3.53
C PRO A 37 2.27 3.22 3.76
N ALA A 38 1.43 2.94 2.77
CA ALA A 38 -0.03 3.00 2.92
C ALA A 38 -0.57 1.94 3.91
N LEU A 39 0.04 0.75 3.94
CA LEU A 39 -0.29 -0.27 4.95
C LEU A 39 0.06 0.20 6.36
N VAL A 40 1.22 0.83 6.56
CA VAL A 40 1.61 1.41 7.86
C VAL A 40 0.71 2.59 8.23
N ALA A 41 0.27 3.38 7.25
CA ALA A 41 -0.58 4.56 7.45
C ALA A 41 -1.93 4.24 8.13
N VAL A 42 -2.41 2.99 8.09
CA VAL A 42 -3.67 2.60 8.77
C VAL A 42 -3.62 2.80 10.28
N LEU A 43 -2.43 2.89 10.87
CA LEU A 43 -2.24 3.21 12.28
C LEU A 43 -2.68 4.63 12.64
N PHE A 44 -2.74 5.53 11.65
CA PHE A 44 -2.99 6.96 11.85
C PHE A 44 -4.27 7.46 11.16
N PHE A 45 -4.73 6.74 10.13
CA PHE A 45 -5.78 7.20 9.22
C PHE A 45 -6.99 6.26 9.16
N SER A 46 -8.13 6.84 8.79
CA SER A 46 -9.34 6.07 8.47
C SER A 46 -9.14 5.27 7.18
N ALA A 47 -9.98 4.25 6.97
CA ALA A 47 -9.86 3.38 5.81
C ALA A 47 -9.89 4.13 4.45
N PRO A 48 -10.79 5.11 4.21
CA PRO A 48 -10.75 5.88 2.97
C PRO A 48 -9.45 6.64 2.76
N LEU A 49 -8.90 7.25 3.81
CA LEU A 49 -7.65 8.00 3.73
C LEU A 49 -6.44 7.08 3.49
N ALA A 50 -6.39 5.92 4.13
CA ALA A 50 -5.33 4.93 3.86
C ALA A 50 -5.37 4.42 2.42
N GLY A 51 -6.57 4.15 1.89
CA GLY A 51 -6.75 3.84 0.46
C GLY A 51 -6.26 4.97 -0.44
N THR A 52 -6.57 6.23 -0.10
CA THR A 52 -6.12 7.40 -0.88
C THR A 52 -4.60 7.51 -0.89
N ILE A 53 -3.94 7.27 0.24
CA ILE A 53 -2.48 7.23 0.32
C ILE A 53 -1.92 6.15 -0.63
N ALA A 54 -2.52 4.96 -0.67
CA ALA A 54 -2.12 3.89 -1.59
C ALA A 54 -2.27 4.27 -3.06
N ALA A 55 -3.43 4.85 -3.43
CA ALA A 55 -3.72 5.25 -4.80
C ALA A 55 -2.74 6.31 -5.32
N PHE A 56 -2.54 7.39 -4.56
CA PHE A 56 -1.61 8.46 -4.97
C PHE A 56 -0.15 7.99 -4.91
N GLY A 57 0.21 7.18 -3.91
CA GLY A 57 1.52 6.54 -3.85
C GLY A 57 1.82 5.73 -5.09
N HIS A 58 0.88 4.90 -5.53
CA HIS A 58 1.00 4.11 -6.75
C HIS A 58 1.11 4.98 -8.01
N LEU A 59 0.24 5.99 -8.17
CA LEU A 59 0.29 6.85 -9.36
C LEU A 59 1.62 7.57 -9.48
N ILE A 60 2.14 8.14 -8.38
CA ILE A 60 3.43 8.85 -8.41
C ILE A 60 4.58 7.86 -8.67
N SER A 61 4.56 6.69 -8.02
CA SER A 61 5.49 5.59 -8.27
C SER A 61 5.49 5.16 -9.74
N ALA A 62 4.30 4.97 -10.33
CA ALA A 62 4.14 4.57 -11.73
C ALA A 62 4.61 5.66 -12.70
N LEU A 63 4.34 6.94 -12.39
CA LEU A 63 4.87 8.09 -13.15
C LEU A 63 6.40 8.07 -13.18
N PHE A 64 7.06 7.95 -12.02
CA PHE A 64 8.52 7.83 -11.97
C PHE A 64 9.04 6.53 -12.59
N GLY A 65 8.20 5.49 -12.58
CA GLY A 65 8.48 4.21 -13.21
C GLY A 65 8.39 4.21 -14.73
N GLY A 66 7.92 5.30 -15.36
CA GLY A 66 7.75 5.44 -16.80
C GLY A 66 6.39 4.99 -17.34
N MET A 67 5.43 4.66 -16.47
CA MET A 67 4.05 4.27 -16.83
C MET A 67 4.00 3.18 -17.93
N PRO A 68 4.59 1.99 -17.71
CA PRO A 68 4.67 0.95 -18.74
C PRO A 68 3.30 0.45 -19.23
N LEU A 69 2.26 0.53 -18.39
CA LEU A 69 0.87 0.21 -18.76
C LEU A 69 0.05 1.46 -19.13
N GLY A 70 0.68 2.63 -19.19
CA GLY A 70 0.02 3.89 -19.52
C GLY A 70 -1.18 4.19 -18.60
N PRO A 71 -2.33 4.64 -19.13
CA PRO A 71 -3.50 5.03 -18.34
C PRO A 71 -4.08 3.94 -17.44
N PHE A 72 -3.75 2.67 -17.69
CA PHE A 72 -4.22 1.56 -16.85
C PHE A 72 -3.79 1.68 -15.38
N HIS A 73 -2.71 2.43 -15.07
CA HIS A 73 -2.33 2.72 -13.69
C HIS A 73 -3.40 3.49 -12.90
N LEU A 74 -4.34 4.18 -13.56
CA LEU A 74 -5.51 4.77 -12.89
C LEU A 74 -6.45 3.69 -12.36
N ILE A 75 -6.65 2.60 -13.11
CA ILE A 75 -7.44 1.45 -12.67
C ILE A 75 -6.74 0.75 -11.51
N ILE A 76 -5.43 0.49 -11.65
CA ILE A 76 -4.63 -0.14 -10.58
C ILE A 76 -4.64 0.71 -9.31
N ALA A 77 -4.56 2.04 -9.43
CA ALA A 77 -4.66 2.93 -8.28
C ALA A 77 -6.00 2.81 -7.54
N VAL A 78 -7.11 2.62 -8.26
CA VAL A 78 -8.43 2.37 -7.67
C VAL A 78 -8.48 0.98 -7.04
N GLU A 79 -7.93 -0.06 -7.67
CA GLU A 79 -7.84 -1.40 -7.08
C GLU A 79 -7.03 -1.37 -5.78
N MET A 80 -5.86 -0.73 -5.78
CA MET A 80 -5.02 -0.54 -4.59
C MET A 80 -5.75 0.26 -3.50
N TRP A 81 -6.52 1.29 -3.88
CA TRP A 81 -7.37 2.01 -2.96
C TRP A 81 -8.35 1.07 -2.24
N ILE A 82 -9.06 0.22 -3.00
CA ILE A 82 -10.05 -0.73 -2.46
C ILE A 82 -9.38 -1.76 -1.55
N VAL A 83 -8.26 -2.34 -1.98
CA VAL A 83 -7.54 -3.36 -1.23
C VAL A 83 -6.99 -2.80 0.08
N VAL A 84 -6.38 -1.61 0.07
CA VAL A 84 -5.84 -0.98 1.29
C VAL A 84 -6.97 -0.44 2.18
N TRP A 85 -8.08 0.04 1.60
CA TRP A 85 -9.29 0.35 2.36
C TRP A 85 -9.81 -0.87 3.13
N LEU A 86 -9.88 -2.04 2.47
CA LEU A 86 -10.30 -3.28 3.10
C LEU A 86 -9.31 -3.70 4.19
N PHE A 87 -8.00 -3.63 3.92
CA PHE A 87 -6.96 -3.88 4.91
C PHE A 87 -7.14 -3.00 6.15
N ALA A 88 -7.40 -1.71 5.98
CA ALA A 88 -7.63 -0.78 7.07
C ALA A 88 -8.91 -1.11 7.86
N LYS A 89 -10.00 -1.50 7.19
CA LYS A 89 -11.23 -1.95 7.84
C LYS A 89 -11.00 -3.21 8.69
N LEU A 90 -10.29 -4.19 8.15
CA LEU A 90 -9.94 -5.42 8.86
C LEU A 90 -9.00 -5.15 10.04
N HIS A 91 -8.06 -4.22 9.89
CA HIS A 91 -7.19 -3.75 10.96
C HIS A 91 -7.99 -3.13 12.11
N GLN A 92 -8.91 -2.21 11.80
CA GLN A 92 -9.78 -1.53 12.78
C GLN A 92 -10.71 -2.51 13.49
N ALA A 93 -11.13 -3.59 12.80
CA ALA A 93 -11.92 -4.67 13.38
C ALA A 93 -11.11 -5.71 14.17
N GLY A 94 -9.80 -5.47 14.40
CA GLY A 94 -8.93 -6.36 15.18
C GLY A 94 -8.61 -7.69 14.48
N LYS A 95 -8.83 -7.82 13.17
CA LYS A 95 -8.59 -9.07 12.43
C LYS A 95 -7.11 -9.22 12.05
N LEU A 96 -6.32 -9.68 13.02
CA LEU A 96 -4.85 -9.67 12.96
C LEU A 96 -4.25 -10.37 11.73
N TRP A 97 -4.75 -11.56 11.38
CA TRP A 97 -4.25 -12.35 10.23
C TRP A 97 -4.99 -12.06 8.93
N LEU A 98 -6.32 -11.91 9.01
CA LEU A 98 -7.17 -11.77 7.82
C LEU A 98 -6.83 -10.51 7.00
N LYS A 99 -6.42 -9.41 7.66
CA LYS A 99 -5.99 -8.20 6.93
C LYS A 99 -4.83 -8.50 5.98
N TRP A 100 -3.82 -9.23 6.44
CA TRP A 100 -2.63 -9.55 5.63
C TRP A 100 -2.98 -10.47 4.47
N LEU A 101 -3.77 -11.51 4.74
CA LEU A 101 -4.24 -12.42 3.70
C LEU A 101 -5.07 -11.67 2.65
N ALA A 102 -6.01 -10.82 3.08
CA ALA A 102 -6.83 -10.02 2.18
C ALA A 102 -5.99 -9.07 1.31
N PHE A 103 -4.94 -8.46 1.88
CA PHE A 103 -4.03 -7.61 1.10
C PHE A 103 -3.21 -8.41 0.09
N VAL A 104 -2.59 -9.53 0.49
CA VAL A 104 -1.74 -10.32 -0.40
C VAL A 104 -2.55 -10.90 -1.55
N ILE A 105 -3.73 -11.45 -1.28
CA ILE A 105 -4.62 -12.00 -2.33
C ILE A 105 -5.24 -10.88 -3.17
N GLY A 106 -5.70 -9.81 -2.51
CA GLY A 106 -6.31 -8.66 -3.18
C GLY A 106 -5.36 -7.97 -4.16
N ASN A 107 -4.15 -7.65 -3.70
CA ASN A 107 -3.16 -6.94 -4.51
C ASN A 107 -2.34 -7.87 -5.42
N GLY A 108 -2.20 -9.14 -5.04
CA GLY A 108 -1.38 -10.11 -5.78
C GLY A 108 -2.12 -10.88 -6.87
N VAL A 109 -3.42 -11.12 -6.69
CA VAL A 109 -4.23 -11.94 -7.62
C VAL A 109 -5.44 -11.17 -8.11
N VAL A 110 -6.26 -10.62 -7.20
CA VAL A 110 -7.54 -10.00 -7.57
C VAL A 110 -7.33 -8.76 -8.44
N ALA A 111 -6.34 -7.92 -8.13
CA ALA A 111 -5.97 -6.75 -8.92
C ALA A 111 -5.52 -7.12 -10.35
N ALA A 112 -5.05 -8.34 -10.61
CA ALA A 112 -4.69 -8.76 -11.96
C ALA A 112 -5.93 -9.15 -12.79
N VAL A 113 -7.06 -9.49 -12.17
CA VAL A 113 -8.24 -10.07 -12.84
C VAL A 113 -8.79 -9.16 -13.93
N PRO A 114 -8.94 -7.84 -13.76
CA PRO A 114 -9.43 -6.99 -14.84
C PRO A 114 -8.50 -7.02 -16.07
N PHE A 115 -7.20 -7.19 -15.88
CA PHE A 115 -6.22 -7.27 -16.96
C PHE A 115 -6.22 -8.58 -17.74
N TYR A 116 -6.85 -9.64 -17.21
CA TYR A 116 -7.17 -10.83 -18.00
C TYR A 116 -8.05 -10.46 -19.21
N PHE A 117 -9.04 -9.58 -18.99
CA PHE A 117 -10.00 -9.16 -20.00
C PHE A 117 -9.56 -7.92 -20.78
N LEU A 118 -8.89 -6.97 -20.12
CA LEU A 118 -8.46 -5.71 -20.73
C LEU A 118 -7.20 -5.86 -21.61
N LEU A 119 -6.30 -6.79 -21.28
CA LEU A 119 -5.05 -7.02 -22.02
C LEU A 119 -5.01 -8.40 -22.65
N SER A 120 -4.85 -9.46 -21.85
CA SER A 120 -4.91 -10.85 -22.32
C SER A 120 -4.82 -11.84 -21.15
N PRO A 121 -5.24 -13.11 -21.36
CA PRO A 121 -4.96 -14.20 -20.44
C PRO A 121 -3.46 -14.38 -20.18
N ALA A 122 -2.61 -14.22 -21.21
CA ALA A 122 -1.16 -14.35 -21.09
C ALA A 122 -0.58 -13.29 -20.13
N PHE A 123 -1.03 -12.05 -20.23
CA PHE A 123 -0.63 -10.97 -19.32
C PHE A 123 -1.01 -11.29 -17.86
N PHE A 124 -2.23 -11.79 -17.64
CA PHE A 124 -2.69 -12.20 -16.31
C PHE A 124 -1.76 -13.27 -15.70
N TYR A 125 -1.55 -14.39 -16.41
CA TYR A 125 -0.71 -15.47 -15.86
C TYR A 125 0.76 -15.07 -15.69
N ALA A 126 1.28 -14.18 -16.53
CA ALA A 126 2.63 -13.66 -16.39
C ALA A 126 2.79 -12.66 -15.23
N SER A 127 1.77 -11.86 -14.93
CA SER A 127 1.83 -10.81 -13.90
C SER A 127 1.58 -11.32 -12.49
N VAL A 128 0.67 -12.29 -12.31
CA VAL A 128 0.25 -12.80 -10.98
C VAL A 128 1.43 -13.25 -10.10
N PRO A 129 2.42 -14.03 -10.58
CA PRO A 129 3.56 -14.41 -9.74
C PRO A 129 4.35 -13.20 -9.22
N GLY A 130 4.61 -12.22 -10.10
CA GLY A 130 5.31 -10.99 -9.72
C GLY A 130 4.50 -10.14 -8.72
N LEU A 131 3.20 -9.99 -8.96
CA LEU A 131 2.29 -9.25 -8.07
C LEU A 131 2.16 -9.91 -6.69
N LEU A 132 2.07 -11.24 -6.62
CA LEU A 132 2.04 -11.98 -5.36
C LEU A 132 3.33 -11.78 -4.56
N ILE A 133 4.49 -11.84 -5.20
CA ILE A 133 5.78 -11.60 -4.52
C ILE A 133 5.85 -10.15 -4.05
N ALA A 134 5.51 -9.19 -4.91
CA ALA A 134 5.54 -7.77 -4.55
C ALA A 134 4.57 -7.46 -3.39
N ALA A 135 3.34 -7.98 -3.42
CA ALA A 135 2.38 -7.82 -2.34
C ALA A 135 2.88 -8.46 -1.04
N SER A 136 3.46 -9.67 -1.11
CA SER A 136 4.01 -10.36 0.06
C SER A 136 5.15 -9.56 0.71
N ILE A 137 6.05 -8.98 -0.08
CA ILE A 137 7.16 -8.17 0.42
C ILE A 137 6.63 -6.86 1.03
N ASN A 138 5.70 -6.16 0.37
CA ASN A 138 5.09 -4.96 0.93
C ASN A 138 4.40 -5.24 2.27
N ALA A 139 3.66 -6.36 2.35
CA ALA A 139 3.01 -6.81 3.58
C ALA A 139 4.04 -7.13 4.68
N ALA A 140 5.08 -7.90 4.35
CA ALA A 140 6.11 -8.30 5.30
C ALA A 140 6.86 -7.08 5.87
N VAL A 141 7.30 -6.16 5.00
CA VAL A 141 7.99 -4.94 5.43
C VAL A 141 7.07 -4.07 6.29
N ALA A 142 5.80 -3.90 5.91
CA ALA A 142 4.84 -3.17 6.73
C ALA A 142 4.62 -3.84 8.10
N ALA A 143 4.48 -5.17 8.15
CA ALA A 143 4.32 -5.93 9.39
C ALA A 143 5.51 -5.78 10.33
N LEU A 144 6.73 -5.76 9.77
CA LEU A 144 7.96 -5.52 10.53
C LEU A 144 8.02 -4.09 11.08
N LEU A 145 7.57 -3.08 10.33
CA LEU A 145 7.65 -1.67 10.74
C LEU A 145 6.57 -1.25 11.74
N MET A 146 5.36 -1.81 11.64
CA MET A 146 4.21 -1.40 12.47
C MET A 146 4.48 -1.35 13.98
N PRO A 147 5.13 -2.36 14.62
CA PRO A 147 5.41 -2.34 16.06
C PRO A 147 6.29 -1.16 16.50
N TYR A 148 7.31 -0.81 15.70
CA TYR A 148 8.22 0.30 16.01
C TYR A 148 7.50 1.64 15.91
N VAL A 149 6.61 1.76 14.91
CA VAL A 149 5.80 2.96 14.69
C VAL A 149 4.77 3.14 15.81
N GLN A 150 4.15 2.05 16.29
CA GLN A 150 3.21 2.11 17.43
C GLN A 150 3.89 2.49 18.74
N LYS A 151 5.10 1.95 19.00
CA LYS A 151 5.85 2.26 20.23
C LYS A 151 6.19 3.75 20.36
N THR A 152 6.58 4.38 19.26
CA THR A 152 6.94 5.82 19.25
C THR A 152 5.72 6.74 19.31
N SER A 153 4.59 6.33 18.73
CA SER A 153 3.34 7.09 18.77
C SER A 153 2.54 6.92 20.07
N GLY A 154 2.75 5.83 20.82
CA GLY A 154 2.23 5.66 22.18
C GLY A 154 2.99 6.46 23.24
N GLY A 155 4.31 6.68 23.04
CA GLY A 155 5.15 7.45 23.96
C GLY A 155 4.80 8.95 24.01
N SER A 156 4.32 9.52 22.90
CA SER A 156 3.92 10.92 22.82
C SER A 156 2.59 11.22 23.52
N HIS A 157 1.72 10.24 23.73
CA HIS A 157 0.49 10.38 24.54
C HIS A 157 0.76 10.43 26.05
N HIS A 158 1.86 9.83 26.53
CA HIS A 158 2.23 9.87 27.93
C HIS A 158 2.89 11.20 28.33
N ALA A 159 3.65 11.81 27.41
CA ALA A 159 4.30 13.10 27.64
C ALA A 159 3.31 14.28 27.72
N SER A 160 2.20 14.24 26.96
CA SER A 160 1.19 15.31 27.01
C SER A 160 0.26 15.23 28.21
N ARG A 161 0.18 14.08 28.90
CA ARG A 161 -0.71 13.87 30.06
C ARG A 161 -0.05 14.25 31.39
N ASN A 162 1.26 14.45 31.39
CA ASN A 162 2.04 14.84 32.57
C ASN A 162 2.36 16.35 32.58
N MET A 163 1.75 17.14 31.70
CA MET A 163 1.89 18.59 31.61
C MET A 163 0.57 19.33 31.90
N ASP A 164 -0.47 18.59 32.31
CA ASP A 164 -1.75 19.08 32.84
C ASP A 164 -1.82 18.78 34.34
#